data_AF-E8QXJ5-F1
#
_entry.id   AF-E8QXJ5-F1
#
_cell.length_a   1.000
_cell.length_b   1.000
_cell.length_c   1.000
_cell.angle_alpha   90.00
_cell.angle_beta   90.00
_cell.angle_gamma   90.00
#
_symmetry.space_group_name_H-M   'P 1'
#
loop_
_entity.id
_entity.type
_entity.pdbx_description
1 polymer ?
#
loop_
_entity_poly.entity_id
_entity_poly.type
_entity_poly.pdbx_seq_one_letter_code
_entity_poly.pdbx_strand_id
1 'polypeptide(L)'
;MNSLMTNSDFTSNPRFRVRFLVPIAALGLIGLGAVLLPTNRPVPASVAHASVSSVGIAPATPTQDDDKRARFMRQKLEYSQKLLEGLVLENYDLIIEAGRSLRRLSEAAEWEVVMLPNTDYVRYSGEFQNLAQDLVKHAQNRNLDAATVASTQMTINCVNCHKYARIAPRIRDGEE
;
A
#
# COMPACT_ATOMS: atom_id res chain seq x y z
N MET A 1 29.26 -21.08 -3.55
CA MET A 1 28.59 -21.97 -4.52
C MET A 1 27.09 -21.81 -4.32
N ASN A 2 26.46 -20.88 -5.04
CA ASN A 2 25.02 -20.64 -4.92
C ASN A 2 24.33 -21.29 -6.12
N SER A 3 23.58 -22.35 -5.85
CA SER A 3 22.79 -23.06 -6.85
C SER A 3 21.59 -22.18 -7.20
N LEU A 4 21.58 -21.63 -8.42
CA LEU A 4 20.42 -20.93 -8.98
C LEU A 4 19.32 -21.96 -9.23
N MET A 5 18.13 -21.74 -8.66
CA MET A 5 16.93 -22.54 -8.98
C MET A 5 16.63 -22.42 -10.47
N THR A 6 16.29 -23.56 -11.08
CA THR A 6 16.09 -23.66 -12.53
C THR A 6 14.61 -23.68 -12.86
N ASN A 7 14.24 -23.31 -14.10
CA ASN A 7 12.84 -23.25 -14.54
C ASN A 7 12.05 -24.57 -14.38
N SER A 8 12.72 -25.72 -14.23
CA SER A 8 12.08 -27.02 -13.96
C SER A 8 11.52 -27.16 -12.54
N ASP A 9 11.93 -26.30 -11.61
CA ASP A 9 11.46 -26.36 -10.22
C ASP A 9 10.02 -25.81 -10.08
N PHE A 10 9.57 -25.00 -11.05
CA PHE A 10 8.24 -24.38 -11.01
C PHE A 10 7.12 -25.30 -11.54
N THR A 11 7.43 -26.17 -12.50
CA THR A 11 6.43 -27.02 -13.18
C THR A 11 6.09 -28.30 -12.41
N SER A 12 6.89 -28.67 -11.41
CA SER A 12 6.71 -29.89 -10.61
C SER A 12 5.94 -29.66 -9.29
N ASN A 13 5.62 -28.41 -8.95
CA ASN A 13 4.93 -28.09 -7.70
C ASN A 13 3.40 -28.28 -7.82
N PRO A 14 2.80 -29.25 -7.10
CA PRO A 14 1.38 -29.56 -7.20
C PRO A 14 0.46 -28.44 -6.69
N ARG A 15 1.01 -27.40 -6.05
CA ARG A 15 0.25 -26.24 -5.56
C ARG A 15 -0.11 -25.20 -6.64
N PHE A 16 0.42 -25.31 -7.85
CA PHE A 16 0.21 -24.34 -8.94
C PHE A 16 -0.58 -24.87 -10.15
N ARG A 17 -1.42 -25.90 -9.96
CA ARG A 17 -2.38 -26.32 -11.00
C ARG A 17 -3.56 -25.34 -11.08
N VAL A 18 -3.40 -24.25 -11.82
CA VAL A 18 -4.53 -23.39 -12.22
C VAL A 18 -5.34 -24.16 -13.27
N ARG A 19 -6.48 -24.70 -12.84
CA ARG A 19 -7.41 -25.43 -13.71
C ARG A 19 -8.26 -24.41 -14.45
N PHE A 20 -7.86 -24.05 -15.67
CA PHE A 20 -8.73 -23.37 -16.61
C PHE A 20 -9.89 -24.30 -16.97
N LEU A 21 -11.09 -23.95 -16.53
CA LEU A 21 -12.33 -24.61 -16.93
C LEU A 21 -13.24 -23.52 -17.52
N VAL A 22 -13.41 -23.61 -18.84
CA VAL A 22 -14.28 -22.82 -19.71
C VAL A 22 -15.76 -23.01 -19.31
N PRO A 23 -16.64 -22.01 -19.51
CA PRO A 23 -17.92 -21.90 -18.80
C PRO A 23 -19.03 -22.71 -19.49
N ILE A 24 -19.98 -23.21 -18.68
CA ILE A 24 -21.26 -23.71 -19.17
C ILE A 24 -22.36 -22.96 -18.42
N ALA A 25 -23.13 -22.19 -19.19
CA ALA A 25 -24.41 -21.65 -18.79
C ALA A 25 -25.38 -22.79 -18.47
N ALA A 26 -26.01 -22.77 -17.30
CA ALA A 26 -27.22 -23.53 -17.04
C ALA A 26 -28.04 -22.85 -15.94
N LEU A 27 -29.24 -22.42 -16.32
CA LEU A 27 -30.31 -22.06 -15.41
C LEU A 27 -30.60 -23.20 -14.43
N GLY A 28 -30.84 -22.86 -13.16
CA GLY A 28 -31.28 -23.82 -12.15
C GLY A 28 -31.82 -23.12 -10.91
N LEU A 29 -33.15 -22.93 -10.88
CA LEU A 29 -33.94 -22.60 -9.70
C LEU A 29 -33.80 -23.70 -8.63
N ILE A 30 -33.02 -23.43 -7.58
CA ILE A 30 -33.02 -24.13 -6.28
C ILE A 30 -32.46 -23.09 -5.31
N GLY A 31 -32.98 -22.76 -4.14
CA GLY A 31 -34.04 -23.27 -3.30
C GLY A 31 -33.95 -22.44 -2.02
N LEU A 32 -35.09 -22.06 -1.48
CA LEU A 32 -35.23 -21.20 -0.30
C LEU A 32 -34.73 -21.95 0.94
N GLY A 33 -33.42 -21.92 1.19
CA GLY A 33 -32.78 -22.49 2.38
C GLY A 33 -32.85 -21.51 3.54
N ALA A 34 -33.81 -21.71 4.44
CA ALA A 34 -33.91 -21.01 5.71
C ALA A 34 -32.63 -21.24 6.53
N VAL A 35 -31.76 -20.24 6.58
CA VAL A 35 -30.61 -20.20 7.49
C VAL A 35 -31.16 -20.00 8.90
N LEU A 36 -31.12 -21.07 9.68
CA LEU A 36 -31.39 -21.07 11.12
C LEU A 36 -30.41 -20.12 11.81
N LEU A 37 -30.92 -19.02 12.36
CA LEU A 37 -30.16 -18.12 13.23
C LEU A 37 -29.67 -18.90 14.46
N PRO A 38 -28.39 -18.76 14.87
CA PRO A 38 -27.93 -19.32 16.14
C PRO A 38 -28.60 -18.59 17.31
N THR A 39 -29.20 -19.38 18.20
CA THR A 39 -29.84 -18.93 19.43
C THR A 39 -28.84 -18.23 20.34
N ASN A 40 -29.09 -16.94 20.60
CA ASN A 40 -28.32 -16.10 21.52
C ASN A 40 -28.42 -16.66 22.94
N ARG A 41 -27.33 -17.20 23.50
CA ARG A 41 -27.27 -17.63 24.90
C ARG A 41 -26.92 -16.42 25.78
N PRO A 42 -27.69 -16.10 26.83
CA PRO A 42 -27.31 -15.06 27.77
C PRO A 42 -26.10 -15.52 28.59
N VAL A 43 -25.00 -14.78 28.48
CA VAL A 43 -23.81 -14.96 29.33
C VAL A 43 -24.11 -14.32 30.70
N PRO A 44 -23.96 -15.05 31.82
CA PRO A 44 -24.18 -14.48 33.14
C PRO A 44 -23.14 -13.41 33.46
N ALA A 45 -23.62 -12.23 33.84
CA ALA A 45 -22.83 -11.17 34.43
C ALA A 45 -22.34 -11.61 35.81
N SER A 46 -21.02 -11.70 36.01
CA SER A 46 -20.31 -11.24 37.21
C SER A 46 -18.90 -11.82 37.23
N VAL A 47 -17.93 -10.99 36.85
CA VAL A 47 -16.58 -11.01 37.44
C VAL A 47 -16.20 -9.55 37.66
N ALA A 48 -15.99 -9.23 38.93
CA ALA A 48 -15.57 -7.92 39.40
C ALA A 48 -14.22 -7.57 38.77
N HIS A 49 -14.19 -6.49 37.99
CA HIS A 49 -12.94 -5.93 37.49
C HIS A 49 -12.26 -5.19 38.64
N ALA A 50 -11.10 -5.68 39.05
CA ALA A 50 -10.16 -4.91 39.85
C ALA A 50 -9.77 -3.66 39.04
N SER A 51 -10.06 -2.49 39.61
CA SER A 51 -9.73 -1.19 39.03
C SER A 51 -8.21 -1.00 39.05
N VAL A 52 -7.55 -1.43 37.98
CA VAL A 52 -6.20 -0.98 37.65
C VAL A 52 -6.37 0.44 37.11
N SER A 53 -5.90 1.43 37.86
CA SER A 53 -5.82 2.81 37.40
C SER A 53 -4.93 2.86 36.17
N SER A 54 -5.53 2.88 34.98
CA SER A 54 -4.82 3.21 33.76
C SER A 54 -4.38 4.66 33.90
N VAL A 55 -3.07 4.89 33.98
CA VAL A 55 -2.49 6.20 33.64
C VAL A 55 -2.94 6.48 32.20
N GLY A 56 -3.93 7.35 32.06
CA GLY A 56 -4.51 7.71 30.78
C GLY A 56 -3.53 8.56 30.02
N ILE A 57 -2.73 7.94 29.14
CA ILE A 57 -2.15 8.64 27.99
C ILE A 57 -3.34 8.96 27.09
N ALA A 58 -3.93 10.15 27.25
CA ALA A 58 -4.97 10.61 26.36
C ALA A 58 -4.37 10.67 24.94
N PRO A 59 -4.99 10.03 23.93
CA PRO A 59 -4.52 10.19 22.56
C PRO A 59 -4.60 11.67 22.19
N ALA A 60 -3.47 12.24 21.77
CA ALA A 60 -3.43 13.61 21.26
C ALA A 60 -4.47 13.76 20.15
N THR A 61 -5.34 14.76 20.27
CA THR A 61 -6.35 15.04 19.24
C THR A 61 -5.62 15.49 17.96
N PRO A 62 -5.90 14.87 16.79
CA PRO A 62 -5.23 15.23 15.55
C PRO A 62 -5.45 16.70 15.20
N THR A 63 -4.40 17.36 14.71
CA THR A 63 -4.46 18.77 14.32
C THR A 63 -5.05 18.94 12.92
N GLN A 64 -5.47 20.15 12.56
CA GLN A 64 -5.96 20.45 11.20
C GLN A 64 -4.92 20.12 10.11
N ASP A 65 -3.63 20.23 10.43
CA ASP A 65 -2.54 19.92 9.50
C ASP A 65 -2.32 18.40 9.37
N ASP A 66 -2.62 17.61 10.41
CA ASP A 66 -2.65 16.15 10.30
C ASP A 66 -3.74 15.67 9.34
N ASP A 67 -4.91 16.30 9.36
CA ASP A 67 -6.01 15.98 8.45
C ASP A 67 -5.67 16.31 6.99
N LYS A 68 -5.01 17.45 6.73
CA LYS A 68 -4.55 17.83 5.39
C LYS A 68 -3.54 16.80 4.86
N ARG A 69 -2.55 16.42 5.69
CA ARG A 69 -1.53 15.44 5.32
C ARG A 69 -2.13 14.05 5.11
N ALA A 70 -3.10 13.64 5.92
CA ALA A 70 -3.79 12.36 5.74
C ALA A 70 -4.54 12.31 4.40
N ARG A 71 -5.23 13.39 4.01
CA ARG A 71 -5.87 13.48 2.68
C ARG A 71 -4.84 13.41 1.55
N PHE A 72 -3.74 14.13 1.70
CA PHE A 72 -2.65 14.13 0.72
C PHE A 72 -2.02 12.73 0.53
N MET A 73 -1.82 11.99 1.63
CA MET A 73 -1.31 10.62 1.55
C MET A 73 -2.34 9.62 0.97
N ARG A 74 -3.64 9.87 1.14
CA ARG A 74 -4.69 9.10 0.43
C ARG A 74 -4.62 9.34 -1.07
N GLN A 75 -4.44 10.58 -1.51
CA GLN A 75 -4.29 10.93 -2.92
C GLN A 75 -3.05 10.23 -3.55
N LYS A 76 -1.93 10.16 -2.82
CA LYS A 76 -0.76 9.36 -3.23
C LYS A 76 -1.10 7.88 -3.46
N LEU A 77 -1.90 7.29 -2.56
CA LEU A 77 -2.35 5.90 -2.69
C LEU A 77 -3.23 5.72 -3.94
N GLU A 78 -4.18 6.63 -4.17
CA GLU A 78 -5.07 6.60 -5.34
C GLU A 78 -4.27 6.64 -6.65
N TYR A 79 -3.27 7.51 -6.77
CA TYR A 79 -2.42 7.55 -7.95
C TYR A 79 -1.55 6.29 -8.09
N SER A 80 -1.10 5.69 -6.99
CA SER A 80 -0.35 4.42 -7.03
C SER A 80 -1.23 3.25 -7.49
N GLN A 81 -2.52 3.24 -7.12
CA GLN A 81 -3.50 2.24 -7.57
C GLN A 81 -3.80 2.40 -9.06
N LYS A 82 -4.02 3.64 -9.54
CA LYS A 82 -4.19 3.94 -10.97
C LYS A 82 -2.96 3.56 -11.79
N LEU A 83 -1.77 3.76 -11.22
CA LEU A 83 -0.53 3.30 -11.86
C LEU A 83 -0.53 1.77 -12.02
N LEU A 84 -0.88 1.02 -10.98
CA LEU A 84 -0.98 -0.44 -11.07
C LEU A 84 -2.01 -0.86 -12.11
N GLU A 85 -3.18 -0.20 -12.13
CA GLU A 85 -4.21 -0.40 -13.16
C GLU A 85 -3.65 -0.19 -14.57
N GLY A 86 -2.92 0.91 -14.79
CA GLY A 86 -2.27 1.20 -16.06
C GLY A 86 -1.27 0.12 -16.48
N LEU A 87 -0.46 -0.37 -15.54
CA LEU A 87 0.52 -1.43 -15.81
C LEU A 87 -0.15 -2.76 -16.19
N VAL A 88 -1.17 -3.19 -15.45
CA VAL A 88 -1.82 -4.49 -15.72
C VAL A 88 -2.68 -4.50 -16.99
N LEU A 89 -3.16 -3.33 -17.42
CA LEU A 89 -3.93 -3.16 -18.65
C LEU A 89 -3.08 -2.76 -19.87
N GLU A 90 -1.76 -2.62 -19.70
CA GLU A 90 -0.85 -2.04 -20.70
C GLU A 90 -1.34 -0.67 -21.23
N ASN A 91 -1.93 0.14 -20.35
CA ASN A 91 -2.42 1.47 -20.69
C ASN A 91 -1.34 2.52 -20.40
N TYR A 92 -0.50 2.79 -21.40
CA TYR A 92 0.61 3.74 -21.30
C TYR A 92 0.17 5.16 -20.91
N ASP A 93 -0.97 5.65 -21.41
CA ASP A 93 -1.47 6.98 -21.07
C ASP A 93 -1.85 7.07 -19.59
N LEU A 94 -2.49 6.03 -19.05
CA LEU A 94 -2.82 5.95 -17.62
C LEU A 94 -1.55 5.86 -16.75
N ILE A 95 -0.54 5.09 -17.18
CA ILE A 95 0.76 5.01 -16.50
C ILE A 95 1.42 6.40 -16.47
N ILE A 96 1.45 7.10 -17.61
CA ILE A 96 2.08 8.42 -17.72
C ILE A 96 1.35 9.44 -16.84
N GLU A 97 0.02 9.47 -16.87
CA GLU A 97 -0.75 10.43 -16.07
C GLU A 97 -0.61 10.15 -14.56
N ALA A 98 -0.69 8.88 -14.15
CA ALA A 98 -0.49 8.50 -12.76
C ALA A 98 0.94 8.83 -12.29
N GLY A 99 1.97 8.52 -13.08
CA GLY A 99 3.36 8.84 -12.77
C GLY A 99 3.62 10.35 -12.65
N ARG A 100 3.06 11.16 -13.56
CA ARG A 100 3.14 12.63 -13.48
C ARG A 100 2.42 13.17 -12.26
N SER A 101 1.24 12.63 -11.94
CA SER A 101 0.48 13.01 -10.76
C SER A 101 1.22 12.69 -9.47
N LEU A 102 1.84 11.51 -9.36
CA LEU A 102 2.70 11.15 -8.23
C LEU A 102 3.88 12.12 -8.09
N ARG A 103 4.57 12.46 -9.19
CA ARG A 103 5.70 13.38 -9.15
C ARG A 103 5.29 14.78 -8.70
N ARG A 104 4.24 15.35 -9.31
CA ARG A 104 3.71 16.67 -8.90
C ARG A 104 3.27 16.68 -7.44
N LEU A 105 2.62 15.61 -6.99
CA LEU A 105 2.24 15.48 -5.60
C LEU A 105 3.48 15.52 -4.69
N SER A 106 4.60 14.89 -5.07
CA SER A 106 5.85 14.98 -4.29
C SER A 106 6.62 16.30 -4.36
N GLU A 107 6.17 17.25 -5.18
CA GLU A 107 6.75 18.60 -5.29
C GLU A 107 5.91 19.65 -4.53
N ALA A 108 4.72 19.27 -4.04
CA ALA A 108 3.83 20.16 -3.30
C ALA A 108 4.35 20.46 -1.89
N ALA A 109 4.04 21.65 -1.35
CA ALA A 109 4.50 22.06 -0.02
C ALA A 109 4.00 21.11 1.09
N GLU A 110 2.82 20.50 0.91
CA GLU A 110 2.25 19.50 1.82
C GLU A 110 3.04 18.18 1.86
N TRP A 111 3.96 17.96 0.91
CA TRP A 111 4.91 16.86 0.94
C TRP A 111 6.00 17.06 1.98
N GLU A 112 6.37 18.31 2.31
CA GLU A 112 7.41 18.56 3.29
C GLU A 112 6.90 18.26 4.71
N VAL A 113 7.65 17.43 5.43
CA VAL A 113 7.38 17.17 6.84
C VAL A 113 8.32 18.06 7.65
N VAL A 114 7.82 19.22 8.08
CA VAL A 114 8.57 20.22 8.87
C VAL A 114 9.26 19.61 10.09
N MET A 115 8.65 18.58 10.69
CA MET A 115 9.18 17.86 11.86
C MET A 115 10.31 16.88 11.55
N LEU A 116 10.61 16.62 10.27
CA LEU A 116 11.63 15.69 9.78
C LEU A 116 12.67 16.40 8.88
N PRO A 117 13.46 17.35 9.41
CA PRO A 117 14.45 18.10 8.64
C PRO A 117 15.73 17.29 8.30
N ASN A 118 15.64 15.95 8.30
CA ASN A 118 16.78 15.06 8.19
C ASN A 118 17.11 14.70 6.72
N THR A 119 18.36 14.28 6.51
CA THR A 119 18.91 13.90 5.21
C THR A 119 18.19 12.71 4.57
N ASP A 120 17.69 11.76 5.37
CA ASP A 120 17.03 10.55 4.86
C ASP A 120 15.66 10.84 4.25
N TYR A 121 14.84 11.69 4.86
CA TYR A 121 13.55 12.08 4.28
C TYR A 121 13.73 12.79 2.93
N VAL A 122 14.70 13.70 2.85
CA VAL A 122 15.06 14.40 1.60
C VAL A 122 15.55 13.41 0.55
N ARG A 123 16.42 12.47 0.93
CA ARG A 123 16.91 11.42 0.03
C ARG A 123 15.77 10.55 -0.50
N TYR A 124 14.90 10.04 0.35
CA TYR A 124 13.76 9.22 -0.07
C TYR A 124 12.76 10.00 -0.95
N SER A 125 12.59 11.30 -0.69
CA SER A 125 11.73 12.17 -1.50
C SER A 125 12.32 12.40 -2.89
N GLY A 126 13.61 12.69 -2.99
CA GLY A 126 14.30 12.81 -4.28
C GLY A 126 14.32 11.49 -5.05
N GLU A 127 14.54 10.36 -4.37
CA GLU A 127 14.47 9.03 -4.98
C GLU A 127 13.05 8.72 -5.51
N PHE A 128 12.01 9.11 -4.77
CA PHE A 128 10.63 8.98 -5.23
C PHE A 128 10.37 9.79 -6.51
N GLN A 129 10.82 11.04 -6.55
CA GLN A 129 10.66 11.93 -7.71
C GLN A 129 11.37 11.39 -8.95
N ASN A 130 12.60 10.87 -8.78
CA ASN A 130 13.37 10.26 -9.86
C ASN A 130 12.69 9.00 -10.39
N LEU A 131 12.25 8.09 -9.51
CA LEU A 131 11.54 6.87 -9.91
C LEU A 131 10.23 7.18 -10.63
N ALA A 132 9.48 8.19 -10.19
CA ALA A 132 8.27 8.65 -10.88
C ALA A 132 8.59 9.22 -12.28
N GLN A 133 9.72 9.92 -12.44
CA GLN A 133 10.17 10.41 -13.74
C GLN A 133 10.62 9.28 -14.67
N ASP A 134 11.40 8.32 -14.17
CA ASP A 134 11.86 7.17 -14.95
C ASP A 134 10.70 6.30 -15.41
N LEU A 135 9.72 6.07 -14.53
CA LEU A 135 8.47 5.40 -14.86
C LEU A 135 7.76 6.06 -16.06
N VAL A 136 7.60 7.38 -16.02
CA VAL A 136 6.97 8.15 -17.12
C VAL A 136 7.79 8.00 -18.41
N LYS A 137 9.12 8.09 -18.32
CA LYS A 137 10.02 7.92 -19.48
C LYS A 137 9.91 6.51 -20.08
N HIS A 138 9.87 5.46 -19.25
CA HIS A 138 9.70 4.08 -19.72
C HIS A 138 8.34 3.87 -20.40
N ALA A 139 7.27 4.43 -19.83
CA ALA A 139 5.95 4.37 -20.43
C ALA A 139 5.85 5.13 -21.76
N GLN A 140 6.47 6.30 -21.86
CA GLN A 140 6.57 7.07 -23.13
C GLN A 140 7.30 6.28 -24.23
N ASN A 141 8.31 5.50 -23.85
CA ASN A 141 9.04 4.62 -24.74
C ASN A 141 8.34 3.27 -24.97
N ARG A 142 7.11 3.10 -24.45
CA ARG A 142 6.33 1.85 -24.52
C ARG A 142 7.08 0.63 -24.01
N ASN A 143 7.89 0.80 -22.96
CA ASN A 143 8.62 -0.28 -22.31
C ASN A 143 7.94 -0.64 -20.99
N LEU A 144 6.97 -1.57 -21.06
CA LEU A 144 6.17 -1.99 -19.91
C LEU A 144 7.00 -2.66 -18.82
N ASP A 145 7.99 -3.48 -19.19
CA ASP A 145 8.85 -4.18 -18.23
C ASP A 145 9.65 -3.20 -17.38
N ALA A 146 10.28 -2.22 -18.03
CA ALA A 146 11.03 -1.19 -17.33
C ALA A 146 10.13 -0.29 -16.48
N ALA A 147 8.93 0.05 -16.97
CA ALA A 147 7.94 0.80 -16.18
C ALA A 147 7.49 0.01 -14.93
N THR A 148 7.33 -1.32 -15.06
CA THR A 148 6.96 -2.22 -13.95
C THR A 148 8.06 -2.29 -12.89
N VAL A 149 9.33 -2.37 -13.31
CA VAL A 149 10.47 -2.34 -12.39
C VAL A 149 10.53 -1.02 -11.64
N ALA A 150 10.41 0.12 -12.33
CA ALA A 150 10.41 1.44 -11.72
C ALA A 150 9.25 1.61 -10.70
N SER A 151 8.05 1.13 -11.04
CA SER A 151 6.89 1.13 -10.13
C SER A 151 7.14 0.29 -8.86
N THR A 152 7.77 -0.87 -9.02
CA THR A 152 8.14 -1.75 -7.89
C THR A 152 9.17 -1.09 -6.98
N GLN A 153 10.23 -0.50 -7.57
CA GLN A 153 11.23 0.27 -6.83
C GLN A 153 10.61 1.46 -6.09
N MET A 154 9.68 2.17 -6.74
CA MET A 154 8.94 3.26 -6.13
C MET A 154 8.12 2.77 -4.93
N THR A 155 7.48 1.60 -5.04
CA THR A 155 6.74 0.97 -3.93
C THR A 155 7.66 0.62 -2.76
N ILE A 156 8.85 0.07 -3.02
CA ILE A 156 9.86 -0.20 -2.00
C ILE A 156 10.29 1.10 -1.31
N ASN A 157 10.57 2.15 -2.09
CA ASN A 157 10.92 3.46 -1.56
C ASN A 157 9.80 4.05 -0.67
N CYS A 158 8.52 3.87 -1.06
CA CYS A 158 7.38 4.24 -0.24
C CYS A 158 7.41 3.54 1.13
N VAL A 159 7.62 2.22 1.15
CA VAL A 159 7.68 1.47 2.40
C VAL A 159 8.85 1.94 3.27
N ASN A 160 10.02 2.18 2.68
CA ASN A 160 11.21 2.62 3.41
C ASN A 160 11.04 4.03 4.00
N CYS A 161 10.53 4.98 3.21
CA CYS A 161 10.23 6.33 3.70
C CYS A 161 9.21 6.29 4.85
N HIS A 162 8.17 5.45 4.76
CA HIS A 162 7.17 5.34 5.83
C HIS A 162 7.71 4.64 7.10
N LYS A 163 8.64 3.70 6.98
CA LYS A 163 9.35 3.15 8.15
C LYS A 163 10.10 4.27 8.87
N TYR A 164 10.85 5.06 8.10
CA TYR A 164 11.61 6.19 8.61
C TYR A 164 10.70 7.25 9.28
N ALA A 165 9.68 7.72 8.57
CA ALA A 165 8.78 8.79 9.03
C ALA A 165 7.98 8.43 10.30
N ARG A 166 7.77 7.13 10.56
CA ARG A 166 7.14 6.67 11.81
C ARG A 166 8.08 6.66 13.00
N ILE A 167 9.37 6.43 12.79
CA ILE A 167 10.36 6.25 13.86
C ILE A 167 11.03 7.58 14.22
N ALA A 168 11.38 8.39 13.21
CA ALA A 168 12.17 9.60 13.40
C ALA A 168 11.60 10.60 14.43
N PRO A 169 10.28 10.81 14.57
CA PRO A 169 9.75 11.64 15.66
C PRO A 169 10.05 11.08 17.05
N ARG A 170 9.99 9.75 17.25
CA ARG A 170 10.27 9.11 18.55
C ARG A 170 11.73 9.26 18.96
N ILE A 171 12.65 9.02 18.01
CA ILE A 171 14.09 9.18 18.26
C ILE A 171 14.42 10.63 18.66
N ARG A 172 13.83 11.61 17.97
CA ARG A 172 14.02 13.04 18.31
C ARG A 172 13.58 13.34 19.74
N ASP A 173 12.49 12.72 20.17
CA ASP A 173 11.90 12.95 21.49
C ASP A 173 12.53 12.05 22.58
N GLY A 174 13.59 11.29 22.24
CA GLY A 174 14.40 10.50 23.18
C GLY A 174 13.87 9.09 23.47
N GLU A 175 12.89 8.60 22.70
CA GLU A 175 12.37 7.24 22.80
C GLU A 175 13.09 6.32 21.78
N GLU A 176 13.82 5.30 22.28
CA GLU A 176 14.44 4.23 21.48
C GLU A 176 13.44 3.13 21.06
#